data_AF-A0A3C1R0P3-F1
#
_entry.id   AF-A0A3C1R0P3-F1
#
_cell.length_a   1.000
_cell.length_b   1.000
_cell.length_c   1.000
_cell.angle_alpha   90.00
_cell.angle_beta   90.00
_cell.angle_gamma   90.00
#
_symmetry.space_group_name_H-M   'P 1'
#
loop_
_entity.id
_entity.type
_entity.pdbx_description
1 polymer ?
#
loop_
_entity_poly.entity_id
_entity_poly.type
_entity_poly.pdbx_seq_one_letter_code
_entity_poly.pdbx_strand_id
1 'polypeptide(L)'
;MVRTGHVLSTGEGPVLVDAVFWDGDETLKLHGRVLGGGVAQQSRPIGLEIRDDAQSVAATVRLAAVINARFDTYVDGTKTGVATPKNNRAIELLIPKQYRFNIGRYLQVVRNLPYNETAAMRGPLLEELDRQLAEPLTAGPAAAKLEAIGKEGQRILVRGLTHPDPEVRFLSAEALAYQGLPEAAPVLGQMANAVAPFRWHAITALASMDDVEAGSALANLLHHPEIETRYGAFRAMLARAPFDPTIAGRKIGQFHLHVLVSAGPPAIHFARVRRPEIVLFGHDQRLDDRFMMVGPGLTVQATGDGQLKISKYDHVAGDQVRICSNRIAVLIETLGAMGIRYGDLLKFFRDADAKQLLPGQLAVHAIPDPNRRYDRSPGQLALPDQHLPELFADPSDRPDEWRNDGGERLLDAAAVDIRPEEEPNLFQRVGDWLGR
;
A
#
# COMPACT_ATOMS: atom_id res chain seq x y z
N MET A 1 -1.15 -25.68 35.20
CA MET A 1 -0.32 -25.42 33.99
C MET A 1 -0.42 -23.92 33.72
N VAL A 2 0.63 -23.15 34.00
CA VAL A 2 0.62 -21.70 33.77
C VAL A 2 0.70 -21.48 32.25
N ARG A 3 -0.34 -20.90 31.66
CA ARG A 3 -0.32 -20.50 30.25
C ARG A 3 0.55 -19.25 30.13
N THR A 4 1.72 -19.37 29.52
CA THR A 4 2.56 -18.23 29.16
C THR A 4 2.01 -17.62 27.88
N GLY A 5 1.64 -16.33 27.91
CA GLY A 5 1.28 -15.59 26.72
C GLY A 5 2.48 -15.42 25.80
N HIS A 6 2.26 -15.44 24.48
CA HIS A 6 3.28 -15.09 23.49
C HIS A 6 3.09 -13.63 23.06
N VAL A 7 4.18 -12.87 23.02
CA VAL A 7 4.17 -11.52 22.45
C VAL A 7 3.97 -11.64 20.95
N LEU A 8 2.82 -11.18 20.45
CA LEU A 8 2.47 -11.25 19.02
C LEU A 8 3.05 -10.06 18.23
N SER A 9 3.18 -8.91 18.90
CA SER A 9 3.72 -7.68 18.33
C SER A 9 4.27 -6.76 19.42
N THR A 10 5.14 -5.84 19.00
CA THR A 10 5.67 -4.75 19.83
C THR A 10 5.45 -3.42 19.13
N GLY A 11 5.33 -2.33 19.88
CA GLY A 11 5.05 -1.00 19.36
C GLY A 11 5.86 0.07 20.07
N GLU A 12 6.84 0.69 19.41
CA GLU A 12 7.59 1.82 19.97
C GLU A 12 7.94 2.84 18.88
N GLY A 13 7.69 4.13 19.12
CA GLY A 13 8.12 5.16 18.19
C GLY A 13 7.52 6.52 18.49
N PRO A 14 7.87 7.53 17.66
CA PRO A 14 7.29 8.85 17.80
C PRO A 14 5.79 8.83 17.49
N VAL A 15 5.04 9.53 18.32
CA VAL A 15 3.59 9.70 18.18
C VAL A 15 3.31 10.91 17.29
N LEU A 16 2.62 10.68 16.18
CA LEU A 16 2.03 11.73 15.35
C LEU A 16 0.59 11.96 15.83
N VAL A 17 0.35 13.10 16.46
CA VAL A 17 -0.95 13.48 17.03
C VAL A 17 -1.89 13.96 15.93
N ASP A 18 -3.16 13.56 16.01
CA ASP A 18 -4.16 13.83 14.99
C ASP A 18 -4.55 15.31 14.92
N ALA A 19 -4.44 16.06 16.02
CA ALA A 19 -4.62 17.53 16.05
C ALA A 19 -3.68 18.31 15.10
N VAL A 20 -2.64 17.70 14.54
CA VAL A 20 -1.82 18.34 13.48
C VAL A 20 -2.61 18.45 12.16
N PHE A 21 -3.66 17.65 12.00
CA PHE A 21 -4.45 17.57 10.76
C PHE A 21 -5.73 18.37 10.77
N TRP A 22 -6.35 18.52 11.94
CA TRP A 22 -7.68 19.08 12.11
C TRP A 22 -7.70 20.03 13.30
N ASP A 23 -8.27 21.21 13.10
CA ASP A 23 -8.47 22.20 14.15
C ASP A 23 -9.89 22.08 14.73
N GLY A 24 -10.06 22.52 15.97
CA GLY A 24 -11.39 22.74 16.58
C GLY A 24 -11.86 21.67 17.57
N ASP A 25 -11.18 20.53 17.69
CA ASP A 25 -11.50 19.49 18.68
C ASP A 25 -10.30 19.18 19.58
N GLU A 26 -10.40 19.49 20.87
CA GLU A 26 -9.34 19.22 21.84
C GLU A 26 -9.08 17.72 22.05
N THR A 27 -10.07 16.85 21.79
CA THR A 27 -9.91 15.39 21.95
C THR A 27 -8.88 14.83 20.97
N LEU A 28 -8.70 15.47 19.81
CA LEU A 28 -7.68 15.09 18.82
C LEU A 28 -6.25 15.29 19.31
N LYS A 29 -6.03 16.04 20.41
CA LYS A 29 -4.72 16.13 21.06
C LYS A 29 -4.34 14.83 21.80
N LEU A 30 -5.34 14.01 22.12
CA LEU A 30 -5.20 12.73 22.83
C LEU A 30 -5.15 11.54 21.85
N HIS A 31 -5.46 11.77 20.57
CA HIS A 31 -5.43 10.75 19.52
C HIS A 31 -4.15 10.87 18.70
N GLY A 32 -3.51 9.75 18.41
CA GLY A 32 -2.29 9.76 17.61
C GLY A 32 -1.83 8.39 17.20
N ARG A 33 -0.92 8.36 16.22
CA ARG A 33 -0.36 7.14 15.65
C ARG A 33 1.13 7.03 15.92
N VAL A 34 1.57 5.86 16.34
CA VAL A 34 2.99 5.53 16.47
C VAL A 34 3.54 5.18 15.09
N LEU A 35 4.31 6.08 14.48
CA LEU A 35 4.84 5.87 13.14
C LEU A 35 6.00 4.88 13.15
N GLY A 36 5.79 3.71 12.52
CA GLY A 36 6.85 2.72 12.35
C GLY A 36 7.25 1.94 13.58
N GLY A 37 6.48 2.05 14.66
CA GLY A 37 6.77 1.34 15.88
C GLY A 37 6.22 -0.07 15.93
N GLY A 38 5.13 -0.35 15.19
CA GLY A 38 4.50 -1.66 15.16
C GLY A 38 5.38 -2.69 14.43
N VAL A 39 5.98 -3.60 15.18
CA VAL A 39 6.71 -4.77 14.66
C VAL A 39 5.92 -6.02 15.02
N ALA A 40 5.43 -6.74 14.01
CA ALA A 40 4.84 -8.06 14.21
C ALA A 40 5.97 -9.07 14.51
N GLN A 41 5.87 -9.76 15.65
CA GLN A 41 6.80 -10.82 16.04
C GLN A 41 6.39 -12.18 15.45
N GLN A 42 5.14 -12.30 15.04
CA GLN A 42 4.60 -13.47 14.36
C GLN A 42 3.93 -13.02 13.05
N SER A 43 4.29 -13.68 11.96
CA SER A 43 3.59 -13.52 10.69
C SER A 43 2.16 -14.03 10.82
N ARG A 44 1.19 -13.25 10.36
CA ARG A 44 -0.19 -13.70 10.26
C ARG A 44 -0.34 -14.59 9.02
N PRO A 45 -0.62 -15.89 9.17
CA PRO A 45 -0.85 -16.75 8.01
C PRO A 45 -2.12 -16.31 7.28
N ILE A 46 -2.08 -16.36 5.96
CA ILE A 46 -3.26 -16.26 5.11
C ILE A 46 -3.68 -17.69 4.78
N GLY A 47 -4.97 -17.96 4.63
CA GLY A 47 -5.43 -19.29 4.28
C GLY A 47 -6.70 -19.28 3.46
N LEU A 48 -6.97 -20.43 2.84
CA LEU A 48 -8.23 -20.72 2.18
C LEU A 48 -9.05 -21.63 3.10
N GLU A 49 -10.33 -21.32 3.22
CA GLU A 49 -11.31 -22.21 3.82
C GLU A 49 -12.15 -22.89 2.73
N ILE A 50 -12.35 -24.19 2.86
CA ILE A 50 -13.22 -24.99 2.02
C ILE A 50 -14.62 -25.02 2.62
N ARG A 51 -15.61 -24.64 1.81
CA ARG A 51 -17.03 -24.67 2.16
C ARG A 51 -17.49 -26.08 2.57
N ASP A 52 -18.47 -26.14 3.46
CA ASP A 52 -18.96 -27.37 4.11
C ASP A 52 -19.33 -28.51 3.16
N ASP A 53 -19.85 -28.19 1.99
CA ASP A 53 -20.28 -29.11 0.95
C ASP A 53 -19.13 -29.81 0.20
N ALA A 54 -17.89 -29.29 0.29
CA ALA A 54 -16.73 -29.81 -0.44
C ALA A 54 -15.60 -30.31 0.49
N GLN A 55 -15.85 -30.45 1.79
CA GLN A 55 -14.82 -30.76 2.79
C GLN A 55 -14.34 -32.20 2.70
N SER A 56 -13.08 -32.36 2.31
CA SER A 56 -12.36 -33.62 2.46
C SER A 56 -10.86 -33.39 2.53
N VAL A 57 -10.15 -34.32 3.19
CA VAL A 57 -8.68 -34.33 3.17
C VAL A 57 -8.16 -34.45 1.73
N ALA A 58 -8.84 -35.24 0.89
CA ALA A 58 -8.47 -35.38 -0.52
C ALA A 58 -8.59 -34.05 -1.30
N ALA A 59 -9.64 -33.26 -1.04
CA ALA A 59 -9.82 -31.95 -1.68
C ALA A 59 -8.75 -30.95 -1.25
N THR A 60 -8.47 -30.82 0.05
CA THR A 60 -7.42 -29.91 0.56
C THR A 60 -6.04 -30.25 0.03
N VAL A 61 -5.67 -31.54 0.03
CA VAL A 61 -4.40 -32.03 -0.54
C VAL A 61 -4.31 -31.74 -2.03
N ARG A 62 -5.37 -32.00 -2.81
CA ARG A 62 -5.39 -31.75 -4.26
C ARG A 62 -5.28 -30.26 -4.58
N LEU A 63 -6.03 -29.41 -3.87
CA LEU A 63 -5.97 -27.96 -4.05
C LEU A 63 -4.58 -27.41 -3.71
N ALA A 64 -3.99 -27.83 -2.59
CA ALA A 64 -2.63 -27.44 -2.24
C ALA A 64 -1.62 -27.90 -3.30
N ALA A 65 -1.76 -29.10 -3.86
CA ALA A 65 -0.90 -29.57 -4.95
C ALA A 65 -1.02 -28.69 -6.21
N VAL A 66 -2.23 -28.27 -6.60
CA VAL A 66 -2.44 -27.35 -7.73
C VAL A 66 -1.79 -25.99 -7.46
N ILE A 67 -1.95 -25.43 -6.26
CA ILE A 67 -1.33 -24.15 -5.87
C ILE A 67 0.21 -24.28 -5.91
N ASN A 68 0.76 -25.35 -5.33
CA ASN A 68 2.21 -25.59 -5.28
C ASN A 68 2.84 -25.89 -6.63
N ALA A 69 2.07 -26.42 -7.59
CA ALA A 69 2.54 -26.59 -8.96
C ALA A 69 2.74 -25.23 -9.68
N ARG A 70 1.94 -24.22 -9.31
CA ARG A 70 2.03 -22.88 -9.91
C ARG A 70 2.94 -21.93 -9.13
N PHE A 71 2.99 -22.07 -7.82
CA PHE A 71 3.66 -21.14 -6.92
C PHE A 71 4.62 -21.84 -5.97
N ASP A 72 5.82 -21.28 -5.89
CA ASP A 72 6.85 -21.65 -4.95
C ASP A 72 7.48 -20.41 -4.33
N THR A 73 8.13 -20.61 -3.19
CA THR A 73 8.90 -19.58 -2.50
C THR A 73 10.15 -20.20 -1.89
N TYR A 74 11.01 -19.36 -1.31
CA TYR A 74 12.18 -19.81 -0.57
C TYR A 74 12.01 -19.47 0.91
N VAL A 75 12.13 -20.48 1.77
CA VAL A 75 12.19 -20.34 3.22
C VAL A 75 13.53 -20.89 3.67
N ASP A 76 14.34 -20.07 4.36
CA ASP A 76 15.69 -20.42 4.81
C ASP A 76 16.57 -21.02 3.68
N GLY A 77 16.48 -20.43 2.49
CA GLY A 77 17.23 -20.88 1.30
C GLY A 77 16.68 -22.14 0.62
N THR A 78 15.62 -22.75 1.16
CA THR A 78 15.02 -23.97 0.61
C THR A 78 13.76 -23.66 -0.20
N LYS A 79 13.72 -24.16 -1.44
CA LYS A 79 12.54 -24.05 -2.30
C LYS A 79 11.39 -24.84 -1.69
N THR A 80 10.29 -24.16 -1.39
CA THR A 80 9.14 -24.70 -0.68
C THR A 80 7.85 -24.33 -1.41
N GLY A 81 6.90 -25.25 -1.46
CA GLY A 81 5.55 -24.95 -1.94
C GLY A 81 4.85 -23.94 -1.03
N VAL A 82 4.00 -23.09 -1.59
CA VAL A 82 3.35 -22.03 -0.82
C VAL A 82 2.07 -22.46 -0.11
N ALA A 83 1.49 -23.61 -0.42
CA ALA A 83 0.25 -24.11 0.14
C ALA A 83 0.47 -25.34 1.02
N THR A 84 -0.01 -25.27 2.26
CA THR A 84 0.06 -26.37 3.24
C THR A 84 -1.34 -26.69 3.77
N PRO A 85 -1.91 -27.86 3.46
CA PRO A 85 -3.14 -28.33 4.10
C PRO A 85 -2.93 -28.45 5.62
N LYS A 86 -3.82 -27.86 6.41
CA LYS A 86 -3.77 -27.96 7.89
C LYS A 86 -4.78 -28.97 8.43
N ASN A 87 -5.93 -29.09 7.78
CA ASN A 87 -6.97 -30.08 8.07
C ASN A 87 -7.85 -30.26 6.82
N ASN A 88 -9.04 -30.86 6.95
CA ASN A 88 -9.99 -31.08 5.85
C ASN A 88 -10.75 -29.82 5.38
N ARG A 89 -10.53 -28.67 6.03
CA ARG A 89 -11.20 -27.39 5.75
C ARG A 89 -10.25 -26.26 5.42
N ALA A 90 -9.01 -26.30 5.89
CA ALA A 90 -8.10 -25.16 5.87
C ALA A 90 -6.80 -25.49 5.13
N ILE A 91 -6.40 -24.57 4.24
CA ILE A 91 -5.09 -24.54 3.58
C ILE A 91 -4.40 -23.24 3.98
N GLU A 92 -3.24 -23.33 4.59
CA GLU A 92 -2.39 -22.18 4.87
C GLU A 92 -1.57 -21.83 3.63
N LEU A 93 -1.43 -20.52 3.37
CA LEU A 93 -0.71 -19.96 2.24
C LEU A 93 0.46 -19.09 2.71
N LEU A 94 1.63 -19.36 2.15
CA LEU A 94 2.75 -18.44 2.13
C LEU A 94 2.57 -17.46 0.96
N ILE A 95 3.06 -16.25 1.11
CA ILE A 95 2.98 -15.22 0.07
C ILE A 95 4.27 -15.28 -0.77
N PRO A 96 4.20 -15.60 -2.08
CA PRO A 96 5.37 -15.55 -2.93
C PRO A 96 5.95 -14.13 -3.00
N LYS A 97 7.28 -14.01 -3.15
CA LYS A 97 7.98 -12.71 -3.22
C LYS A 97 7.30 -11.76 -4.21
N GLN A 98 6.92 -12.23 -5.39
CA GLN A 98 6.29 -11.43 -6.46
C GLN A 98 4.96 -10.75 -6.05
N TYR A 99 4.24 -11.29 -5.06
CA TYR A 99 2.94 -10.76 -4.64
C TYR A 99 2.97 -10.02 -3.30
N ARG A 100 4.16 -9.83 -2.70
CA ARG A 100 4.34 -9.26 -1.35
C ARG A 100 3.72 -7.86 -1.17
N PHE A 101 3.51 -7.12 -2.26
CA PHE A 101 2.91 -5.79 -2.23
C PHE A 101 1.45 -5.76 -2.71
N ASN A 102 0.91 -6.87 -3.21
CA ASN A 102 -0.48 -7.00 -3.65
C ASN A 102 -1.04 -8.40 -3.37
N ILE A 103 -1.42 -8.61 -2.10
CA ILE A 103 -2.01 -9.86 -1.62
C ILE A 103 -3.38 -10.10 -2.27
N GLY A 104 -4.15 -9.04 -2.56
CA GLY A 104 -5.42 -9.13 -3.26
C GLY A 104 -5.27 -9.81 -4.62
N ARG A 105 -4.27 -9.41 -5.40
CA ARG A 105 -3.93 -10.05 -6.68
C ARG A 105 -3.56 -11.52 -6.52
N TYR A 106 -2.72 -11.85 -5.53
CA TYR A 106 -2.36 -13.25 -5.26
C TYR A 106 -3.60 -14.13 -5.04
N LEU A 107 -4.52 -13.67 -4.20
CA LEU A 107 -5.76 -14.39 -3.93
C LEU A 107 -6.67 -14.47 -5.16
N GLN A 108 -6.71 -13.43 -6.00
CA GLN A 108 -7.44 -13.44 -7.26
C GLN A 108 -6.90 -14.52 -8.21
N VAL A 109 -5.58 -14.65 -8.32
CA VAL A 109 -4.92 -15.63 -9.21
C VAL A 109 -5.09 -17.05 -8.66
N VAL A 110 -4.93 -17.24 -7.34
CA VAL A 110 -5.18 -18.52 -6.67
C VAL A 110 -6.62 -19.01 -6.92
N ARG A 111 -7.61 -18.12 -6.84
CA ARG A 111 -9.03 -18.43 -7.15
C ARG A 111 -9.27 -18.80 -8.61
N ASN A 112 -8.38 -18.41 -9.52
CA ASN A 112 -8.47 -18.70 -10.93
C ASN A 112 -7.65 -19.94 -11.35
N LEU A 113 -6.95 -20.61 -10.43
CA LEU A 113 -6.18 -21.80 -10.77
C LEU A 113 -7.05 -22.87 -11.43
N PRO A 114 -6.53 -23.59 -12.44
CA PRO A 114 -7.27 -24.67 -13.07
C PRO A 114 -7.42 -25.84 -12.09
N TYR A 115 -8.66 -26.09 -11.67
CA TYR A 115 -9.02 -27.23 -10.83
C TYR A 115 -9.71 -28.28 -11.71
N ASN A 116 -9.17 -29.50 -11.73
CA ASN A 116 -9.65 -30.61 -12.57
C ASN A 116 -9.67 -30.32 -14.08
N GLU A 117 -8.74 -29.51 -14.58
CA GLU A 117 -8.56 -29.32 -16.02
C GLU A 117 -7.73 -30.48 -16.62
N THR A 118 -8.06 -30.90 -17.85
CA THR A 118 -7.32 -31.92 -18.61
C THR A 118 -6.56 -31.25 -19.75
N ALA A 119 -5.50 -31.90 -20.24
CA ALA A 119 -4.72 -31.38 -21.37
C ALA A 119 -5.57 -31.13 -22.63
N ALA A 120 -6.63 -31.91 -22.84
CA ALA A 120 -7.53 -31.74 -23.99
C ALA A 120 -8.38 -30.46 -23.92
N MET A 121 -8.66 -29.93 -22.72
CA MET A 121 -9.43 -28.70 -22.54
C MET A 121 -8.58 -27.43 -22.72
N ARG A 122 -7.25 -27.58 -22.70
CA ARG A 122 -6.32 -26.45 -22.63
C ARG A 122 -6.28 -25.58 -23.89
N GLY A 123 -6.23 -26.20 -25.07
CA GLY A 123 -6.22 -25.47 -26.35
C GLY A 123 -7.47 -24.59 -26.53
N PRO A 124 -8.69 -25.18 -26.47
CA PRO A 124 -9.94 -24.42 -26.55
C PRO A 124 -10.07 -23.33 -25.47
N LEU A 125 -9.59 -23.59 -24.25
CA LEU A 125 -9.58 -22.58 -23.19
C LEU A 125 -8.68 -21.38 -23.54
N LEU A 126 -7.47 -21.62 -24.05
CA LEU A 126 -6.55 -20.55 -24.42
C LEU A 126 -7.09 -19.71 -25.58
N GLU A 127 -7.74 -20.34 -26.58
CA GLU A 127 -8.41 -19.62 -27.67
C GLU A 127 -9.56 -18.74 -27.15
N GLU A 128 -10.35 -19.24 -26.21
CA GLU A 128 -11.42 -18.46 -25.60
C GLU A 128 -10.87 -17.29 -24.78
N LEU A 129 -9.83 -17.52 -23.98
CA LEU A 129 -9.20 -16.48 -23.18
C LEU A 129 -8.53 -15.40 -24.04
N ASP A 130 -7.99 -15.74 -25.21
CA ASP A 130 -7.47 -14.76 -26.16
C ASP A 130 -8.58 -13.84 -26.68
N ARG A 131 -9.73 -14.42 -27.05
CA ARG A 131 -10.91 -13.64 -27.47
C ARG A 131 -11.43 -12.74 -26.35
N GLN A 132 -11.51 -13.28 -25.13
CA GLN A 132 -11.97 -12.52 -23.96
C GLN A 132 -10.98 -11.42 -23.55
N LEU A 133 -9.67 -11.64 -23.70
CA LEU A 133 -8.67 -10.63 -23.40
C LEU A 133 -8.78 -9.42 -24.33
N ALA A 134 -9.15 -9.62 -25.59
CA ALA A 134 -9.32 -8.55 -26.57
C ALA A 134 -10.53 -7.63 -26.28
N GLU A 135 -11.46 -8.06 -25.43
CA GLU A 135 -12.69 -7.34 -25.10
C GLU A 135 -12.59 -6.70 -23.70
N PRO A 136 -12.63 -5.36 -23.55
CA PRO A 136 -12.41 -4.70 -22.25
C PRO A 136 -13.32 -5.22 -21.13
N LEU A 137 -14.57 -5.58 -21.45
CA LEU A 137 -15.53 -6.09 -20.48
C LEU A 137 -15.13 -7.44 -19.86
N THR A 138 -14.42 -8.28 -20.60
CA THR A 138 -14.02 -9.64 -20.18
C THR A 138 -12.51 -9.78 -19.97
N ALA A 139 -11.73 -8.75 -20.31
CA ALA A 139 -10.28 -8.73 -20.20
C ALA A 139 -9.76 -8.98 -18.78
N GLY A 140 -10.43 -8.44 -17.75
CA GLY A 140 -9.99 -8.59 -16.35
C GLY A 140 -9.96 -10.05 -15.89
N PRO A 141 -11.10 -10.76 -15.92
CA PRO A 141 -11.15 -12.20 -15.64
C PRO A 141 -10.23 -13.02 -16.54
N ALA A 142 -10.17 -12.70 -17.84
CA ALA A 142 -9.32 -13.42 -18.79
C ALA A 142 -7.82 -13.29 -18.43
N ALA A 143 -7.35 -12.08 -18.14
CA ALA A 143 -5.98 -11.83 -17.73
C ALA A 143 -5.61 -12.56 -16.42
N ALA A 144 -6.50 -12.54 -15.42
CA ALA A 144 -6.29 -13.26 -14.17
C ALA A 144 -6.22 -14.79 -14.39
N LYS A 145 -7.03 -15.34 -15.30
CA LYS A 145 -7.00 -16.76 -15.66
C LYS A 145 -5.74 -17.13 -16.42
N LEU A 146 -5.30 -16.30 -17.37
CA LEU A 146 -4.03 -16.49 -18.08
C LEU A 146 -2.83 -16.42 -17.13
N GLU A 147 -2.85 -15.51 -16.15
CA GLU A 147 -1.83 -15.44 -15.09
C GLU A 147 -1.79 -16.72 -14.23
N ALA A 148 -2.97 -17.25 -13.90
CA ALA A 148 -3.11 -18.50 -13.13
C ALA A 148 -2.61 -19.72 -13.92
N ILE A 149 -2.87 -19.78 -15.23
CA ILE A 149 -2.33 -20.81 -16.14
C ILE A 149 -0.80 -20.71 -16.22
N GLY A 150 -0.24 -19.50 -16.23
CA GLY A 150 1.20 -19.27 -16.26
C GLY A 150 1.78 -19.33 -17.68
N LYS A 151 2.88 -20.06 -17.88
CA LYS A 151 3.71 -20.02 -19.09
C LYS A 151 2.94 -20.16 -20.41
N GLU A 152 1.95 -21.04 -20.47
CA GLU A 152 1.16 -21.27 -21.68
C GLU A 152 0.29 -20.06 -22.08
N GLY A 153 -0.14 -19.25 -21.10
CA GLY A 153 -0.92 -18.04 -21.33
C GLY A 153 -0.09 -16.79 -21.67
N GLN A 154 1.23 -16.83 -21.47
CA GLN A 154 2.09 -15.65 -21.63
C GLN A 154 2.09 -15.08 -23.04
N ARG A 155 2.05 -15.93 -24.07
CA ARG A 155 2.03 -15.48 -25.48
C ARG A 155 0.79 -14.62 -25.79
N ILE A 156 -0.35 -14.94 -25.18
CA ILE A 156 -1.60 -14.19 -25.34
C ILE A 156 -1.46 -12.83 -24.65
N LEU A 157 -0.97 -12.80 -23.41
CA LEU A 157 -0.73 -11.56 -22.67
C LEU A 157 0.28 -10.65 -23.38
N VAL A 158 1.36 -11.19 -23.95
CA VAL A 158 2.35 -10.42 -24.70
C VAL A 158 1.72 -9.72 -25.92
N ARG A 159 0.80 -10.39 -26.63
CA ARG A 159 0.03 -9.74 -27.71
C ARG A 159 -0.87 -8.62 -27.18
N GLY A 160 -1.44 -8.79 -25.99
CA GLY A 160 -2.27 -7.78 -25.32
C GLY A 160 -1.52 -6.48 -25.00
N LEU A 161 -0.18 -6.51 -24.85
CA LEU A 161 0.64 -5.32 -24.60
C LEU A 161 0.54 -4.26 -25.70
N THR A 162 0.23 -4.66 -26.94
CA THR A 162 0.10 -3.75 -28.09
C THR A 162 -1.35 -3.46 -28.48
N HIS A 163 -2.33 -3.89 -27.67
CA HIS A 163 -3.75 -3.68 -27.97
C HIS A 163 -4.11 -2.19 -28.01
N PRO A 164 -5.04 -1.71 -28.88
CA PRO A 164 -5.43 -0.30 -28.92
C PRO A 164 -6.12 0.19 -27.65
N ASP A 165 -6.82 -0.70 -26.95
CA ASP A 165 -7.49 -0.38 -25.69
C ASP A 165 -6.50 -0.33 -24.49
N PRO A 166 -6.47 0.75 -23.70
CA PRO A 166 -5.55 0.91 -22.56
C PRO A 166 -5.82 -0.08 -21.42
N GLU A 167 -7.06 -0.49 -21.20
CA GLU A 167 -7.42 -1.45 -20.16
C GLU A 167 -6.84 -2.83 -20.49
N VAL A 168 -6.99 -3.27 -21.75
CA VAL A 168 -6.40 -4.53 -22.21
C VAL A 168 -4.87 -4.52 -22.09
N ARG A 169 -4.22 -3.42 -22.48
CA ARG A 169 -2.76 -3.26 -22.32
C ARG A 169 -2.34 -3.34 -20.86
N PHE A 170 -3.05 -2.61 -19.99
CA PHE A 170 -2.76 -2.58 -18.57
C PHE A 170 -2.91 -3.95 -17.92
N LEU A 171 -4.05 -4.63 -18.13
CA LEU A 171 -4.32 -5.94 -17.52
C LEU A 171 -3.33 -7.01 -18.00
N SER A 172 -2.95 -6.94 -19.28
CA SER A 172 -1.93 -7.83 -19.85
C SER A 172 -0.56 -7.59 -19.20
N ALA A 173 -0.15 -6.34 -19.05
CA ALA A 173 1.11 -5.96 -18.44
C ALA A 173 1.14 -6.30 -16.94
N GLU A 174 0.04 -6.07 -16.21
CA GLU A 174 -0.07 -6.43 -14.79
C GLU A 174 0.12 -7.95 -14.61
N ALA A 175 -0.58 -8.76 -15.41
CA ALA A 175 -0.48 -10.22 -15.35
C ALA A 175 0.93 -10.73 -15.72
N LEU A 176 1.63 -10.09 -16.66
CA LEU A 176 3.00 -10.43 -17.03
C LEU A 176 4.01 -10.03 -15.94
N ALA A 177 3.83 -8.89 -15.29
CA ALA A 177 4.72 -8.43 -14.22
C ALA A 177 4.72 -9.37 -13.02
N TYR A 178 3.55 -9.84 -12.57
CA TYR A 178 3.47 -10.83 -11.49
C TYR A 178 3.96 -12.23 -11.89
N GLN A 179 4.11 -12.50 -13.19
CA GLN A 179 4.81 -13.69 -13.69
C GLN A 179 6.33 -13.49 -13.86
N GLY A 180 6.84 -12.27 -13.64
CA GLY A 180 8.26 -11.95 -13.73
C GLY A 180 8.76 -11.65 -15.14
N LEU A 181 7.89 -11.21 -16.05
CA LEU A 181 8.25 -10.92 -17.45
C LEU A 181 8.63 -9.44 -17.59
N PRO A 182 9.86 -9.11 -18.02
CA PRO A 182 10.34 -7.73 -18.09
C PRO A 182 9.60 -6.88 -19.13
N GLU A 183 9.01 -7.49 -20.16
CA GLU A 183 8.24 -6.83 -21.22
C GLU A 183 7.03 -6.04 -20.68
N ALA A 184 6.57 -6.35 -19.46
CA ALA A 184 5.52 -5.61 -18.79
C ALA A 184 5.94 -4.20 -18.36
N ALA A 185 7.20 -3.99 -17.98
CA ALA A 185 7.65 -2.78 -17.29
C ALA A 185 7.40 -1.49 -18.09
N PRO A 186 7.72 -1.41 -19.41
CA PRO A 186 7.47 -0.19 -20.19
C PRO A 186 5.98 0.19 -20.25
N VAL A 187 5.10 -0.81 -20.43
CA VAL A 187 3.64 -0.57 -20.49
C VAL A 187 3.10 -0.15 -19.12
N LEU A 188 3.54 -0.79 -18.03
CA LEU A 188 3.15 -0.37 -16.68
C LEU A 188 3.61 1.06 -16.36
N GLY A 189 4.84 1.43 -16.73
CA GLY A 189 5.32 2.81 -16.58
C GLY A 189 4.46 3.83 -17.32
N GLN A 190 4.09 3.51 -18.57
CA GLN A 190 3.17 4.34 -19.36
C GLN A 190 1.79 4.45 -18.71
N MET A 191 1.21 3.34 -18.25
CA MET A 191 -0.11 3.34 -17.61
C MET A 191 -0.11 4.11 -16.28
N ALA A 192 0.95 3.96 -15.46
CA ALA A 192 1.11 4.72 -14.23
C ALA A 192 1.18 6.23 -14.47
N ASN A 193 1.84 6.64 -15.55
CA ASN A 193 1.94 8.03 -15.94
C ASN A 193 0.60 8.58 -16.48
N ALA A 194 -0.03 7.86 -17.41
CA ALA A 194 -1.14 8.39 -18.20
C ALA A 194 -2.54 8.15 -17.60
N VAL A 195 -2.75 7.06 -16.85
CA VAL A 195 -4.09 6.59 -16.47
C VAL A 195 -4.22 6.47 -14.96
N ALA A 196 -4.85 7.48 -14.34
CA ALA A 196 -4.94 7.59 -12.89
C ALA A 196 -5.56 6.36 -12.18
N PRO A 197 -6.62 5.70 -12.70
CA PRO A 197 -7.15 4.47 -12.12
C PRO A 197 -6.17 3.27 -12.09
N PHE A 198 -5.25 3.20 -13.05
CA PHE A 198 -4.28 2.09 -13.14
C PHE A 198 -3.00 2.34 -12.34
N ARG A 199 -2.83 3.56 -11.83
CA ARG A 199 -1.56 4.05 -11.31
C ARG A 199 -1.06 3.29 -10.09
N TRP A 200 -1.92 3.07 -9.10
CA TRP A 200 -1.52 2.34 -7.89
C TRP A 200 -1.08 0.91 -8.24
N HIS A 201 -1.88 0.22 -9.06
CA HIS A 201 -1.60 -1.15 -9.47
C HIS A 201 -0.32 -1.26 -10.29
N ALA A 202 -0.11 -0.34 -11.24
CA ALA A 202 1.09 -0.31 -12.07
C ALA A 202 2.35 -0.05 -11.25
N ILE A 203 2.35 0.94 -10.36
CA ILE A 203 3.47 1.22 -9.46
C ILE A 203 3.76 0.02 -8.54
N THR A 204 2.73 -0.64 -8.04
CA THR A 204 2.84 -1.81 -7.16
C THR A 204 3.40 -3.04 -7.88
N ALA A 205 2.98 -3.27 -9.12
CA ALA A 205 3.52 -4.31 -9.99
C ALA A 205 5.00 -4.04 -10.31
N LEU A 206 5.35 -2.80 -10.72
CA LEU A 206 6.73 -2.38 -10.95
C LEU A 206 7.63 -2.56 -9.71
N ALA A 207 7.14 -2.23 -8.52
CA ALA A 207 7.87 -2.43 -7.26
C ALA A 207 8.19 -3.92 -6.97
N SER A 208 7.36 -4.81 -7.50
CA SER A 208 7.49 -6.26 -7.30
C SER A 208 8.47 -6.91 -8.27
N MET A 209 8.76 -6.26 -9.41
CA MET A 209 9.64 -6.73 -10.47
C MET A 209 11.13 -6.55 -10.10
N ASP A 210 11.92 -7.56 -10.42
CA ASP A 210 13.39 -7.57 -10.28
C ASP A 210 14.05 -7.31 -11.64
N ASP A 211 13.72 -6.16 -12.23
CA ASP A 211 14.08 -5.80 -13.59
C ASP A 211 14.55 -4.33 -13.67
N VAL A 212 15.47 -4.02 -14.58
CA VAL A 212 16.07 -2.68 -14.73
C VAL A 212 15.07 -1.69 -15.30
N GLU A 213 14.28 -2.09 -16.31
CA GLU A 213 13.26 -1.23 -16.91
C GLU A 213 12.17 -0.86 -15.90
N ALA A 214 11.83 -1.77 -14.97
CA ALA A 214 10.93 -1.46 -13.87
C ALA A 214 11.49 -0.35 -12.95
N GLY A 215 12.80 -0.38 -12.67
CA GLY A 215 13.49 0.67 -11.93
C GLY A 215 13.47 2.01 -12.66
N SER A 216 13.80 2.00 -13.95
CA SER A 216 13.76 3.19 -14.82
C SER A 216 12.36 3.79 -14.91
N ALA A 217 11.33 2.96 -15.05
CA ALA A 217 9.93 3.40 -15.07
C ALA A 217 9.55 4.11 -13.76
N LEU A 218 9.90 3.56 -12.61
CA LEU A 218 9.65 4.19 -11.31
C LEU A 218 10.44 5.49 -11.14
N ALA A 219 11.70 5.53 -11.56
CA ALA A 219 12.53 6.74 -11.49
C ALA A 219 11.91 7.89 -12.31
N ASN A 220 11.40 7.60 -13.50
CA ASN A 220 10.70 8.58 -14.34
C ASN A 220 9.45 9.16 -13.64
N LEU A 221 8.72 8.33 -12.87
CA LEU A 221 7.53 8.77 -12.14
C LEU A 221 7.84 9.72 -10.98
N LEU A 222 9.11 9.82 -10.52
CA LEU A 222 9.53 10.85 -9.56
C LEU A 222 9.41 12.28 -10.14
N HIS A 223 9.27 12.42 -11.45
CA HIS A 223 9.12 13.70 -12.15
C HIS A 223 7.67 14.02 -12.53
N HIS A 224 6.73 13.13 -12.22
CA HIS A 224 5.32 13.28 -12.58
C HIS A 224 4.71 14.58 -12.01
N PRO A 225 3.78 15.27 -12.69
CA PRO A 225 3.17 16.51 -12.19
C PRO A 225 2.39 16.33 -10.87
N GLU A 226 1.68 15.22 -10.71
CA GLU A 226 0.94 14.89 -9.49
C GLU A 226 1.84 14.34 -8.37
N ILE A 227 1.69 14.90 -7.17
CA ILE A 227 2.46 14.52 -5.99
C ILE A 227 2.17 13.09 -5.50
N GLU A 228 0.92 12.61 -5.65
CA GLU A 228 0.58 11.22 -5.30
C GLU A 228 1.42 10.21 -6.09
N THR A 229 1.63 10.46 -7.38
CA THR A 229 2.44 9.61 -8.26
C THR A 229 3.90 9.65 -7.85
N ARG A 230 4.45 10.85 -7.62
CA ARG A 230 5.86 11.01 -7.24
C ARG A 230 6.18 10.29 -5.93
N TYR A 231 5.33 10.46 -4.92
CA TYR A 231 5.54 9.78 -3.64
C TYR A 231 5.26 8.27 -3.71
N GLY A 232 4.26 7.84 -4.49
CA GLY A 232 4.03 6.42 -4.77
C GLY A 232 5.25 5.75 -5.42
N ALA A 233 5.86 6.41 -6.41
CA ALA A 233 7.07 5.94 -7.07
C ALA A 233 8.27 5.90 -6.11
N PHE A 234 8.47 6.95 -5.30
CA PHE A 234 9.50 6.95 -4.26
C PHE A 234 9.35 5.76 -3.29
N ARG A 235 8.12 5.48 -2.80
CA ARG A 235 7.85 4.35 -1.91
C ARG A 235 8.14 3.01 -2.59
N ALA A 236 7.77 2.86 -3.87
CA ALA A 236 8.03 1.67 -4.66
C ALA A 236 9.54 1.43 -4.84
N MET A 237 10.30 2.49 -5.16
CA MET A 237 11.76 2.42 -5.26
C MET A 237 12.39 2.07 -3.92
N LEU A 238 11.95 2.70 -2.83
CA LEU A 238 12.46 2.41 -1.48
C LEU A 238 12.20 0.96 -1.08
N ALA A 239 11.04 0.41 -1.43
CA ALA A 239 10.69 -0.98 -1.14
C ALA A 239 11.46 -1.99 -2.01
N ARG A 240 11.84 -1.60 -3.24
CA ARG A 240 12.59 -2.43 -4.20
C ARG A 240 14.09 -2.40 -3.93
N ALA A 241 14.66 -1.21 -3.77
CA ALA A 241 16.09 -0.96 -3.64
C ALA A 241 16.35 0.19 -2.63
N PRO A 242 16.37 -0.08 -1.31
CA PRO A 242 16.52 0.94 -0.27
C PRO A 242 17.80 1.78 -0.35
N PHE A 243 18.83 1.26 -1.03
CA PHE A 243 20.15 1.88 -1.19
C PHE A 243 20.34 2.56 -2.56
N ASP A 244 19.28 2.66 -3.37
CA ASP A 244 19.33 3.35 -4.65
C ASP A 244 19.73 4.83 -4.45
N PRO A 245 20.82 5.32 -5.06
CA PRO A 245 21.28 6.70 -4.89
C PRO A 245 20.27 7.77 -5.29
N THR A 246 19.34 7.45 -6.20
CA THR A 246 18.31 8.41 -6.68
C THR A 246 17.30 8.78 -5.60
N ILE A 247 17.10 7.90 -4.60
CA ILE A 247 16.16 8.07 -3.49
C ILE A 247 16.85 8.02 -2.13
N ALA A 248 18.17 8.10 -2.08
CA ALA A 248 18.93 8.02 -0.86
C ALA A 248 18.45 9.08 0.15
N GLY A 249 18.38 8.68 1.42
CA GLY A 249 17.95 9.54 2.52
C GLY A 249 18.89 9.47 3.69
N ARG A 250 18.72 10.41 4.62
CA ARG A 250 19.47 10.48 5.87
C ARG A 250 18.51 10.49 7.06
N LYS A 251 18.91 9.82 8.15
CA LYS A 251 18.19 9.91 9.42
C LYS A 251 18.62 11.19 10.15
N ILE A 252 17.64 11.99 10.56
CA ILE A 252 17.82 13.24 11.32
C ILE A 252 16.97 13.11 12.57
N GLY A 253 17.64 12.94 13.72
CA GLY A 253 16.97 12.66 14.99
C GLY A 253 15.99 11.48 14.85
N GLN A 254 14.70 11.78 14.90
CA GLN A 254 13.60 10.81 14.87
C GLN A 254 12.98 10.55 13.49
N PHE A 255 13.43 11.19 12.41
CA PHE A 255 12.83 11.07 11.08
C PHE A 255 13.86 10.85 9.97
N HIS A 256 13.39 10.44 8.80
CA HIS A 256 14.21 10.34 7.59
C HIS A 256 13.90 11.50 6.65
N LEU A 257 14.94 12.12 6.08
CA LEU A 257 14.83 13.13 5.04
C LEU A 257 15.41 12.59 3.74
N HIS A 258 14.60 12.69 2.69
CA HIS A 258 14.98 12.36 1.31
C HIS A 258 14.89 13.65 0.49
N VAL A 259 15.98 14.02 -0.19
CA VAL A 259 16.04 15.22 -1.04
C VAL A 259 16.23 14.77 -2.47
N LEU A 260 15.18 14.90 -3.27
CA LEU A 260 15.12 14.34 -4.62
C LEU A 260 15.33 15.43 -5.68
N VAL A 261 16.08 15.08 -6.72
CA VAL A 261 16.10 15.84 -7.97
C VAL A 261 14.81 15.50 -8.73
N SER A 262 13.96 16.49 -8.96
CA SER A 262 12.68 16.32 -9.66
C SER A 262 12.47 17.44 -10.66
N ALA A 263 12.06 17.09 -11.89
CA ALA A 263 11.58 18.04 -12.89
C ALA A 263 10.09 18.40 -12.72
N GLY A 264 9.33 17.65 -11.91
CA GLY A 264 7.95 17.98 -11.56
C GLY A 264 7.85 19.16 -10.60
N PRO A 265 6.64 19.71 -10.37
CA PRO A 265 6.41 20.81 -9.45
C PRO A 265 7.06 20.60 -8.07
N PRO A 266 7.67 21.64 -7.47
CA PRO A 266 8.28 21.54 -6.17
C PRO A 266 7.25 21.13 -5.12
N ALA A 267 7.61 20.20 -4.24
CA ALA A 267 6.74 19.77 -3.16
C ALA A 267 7.53 19.29 -1.94
N ILE A 268 6.89 19.37 -0.78
CA ILE A 268 7.31 18.76 0.48
C ILE A 268 6.27 17.71 0.83
N HIS A 269 6.67 16.46 1.02
CA HIS A 269 5.77 15.39 1.40
C HIS A 269 6.10 14.85 2.78
N PHE A 270 5.06 14.66 3.62
CA PHE A 270 5.15 14.01 4.92
C PHE A 270 4.38 12.67 4.90
N ALA A 271 5.03 11.59 5.35
CA ALA A 271 4.40 10.30 5.57
C ALA A 271 3.53 10.26 6.84
N ARG A 272 2.40 9.57 6.79
CA ARG A 272 1.55 9.29 7.98
C ARG A 272 1.62 7.84 8.44
N VAL A 273 2.44 7.03 7.78
CA VAL A 273 2.45 5.58 7.93
C VAL A 273 3.88 5.06 7.84
N ARG A 274 4.11 3.86 8.38
CA ARG A 274 5.39 3.11 8.35
C ARG A 274 6.61 3.73 9.00
N ARG A 275 6.93 5.01 8.82
CA ARG A 275 8.00 5.71 9.54
C ARG A 275 7.86 7.22 9.39
N PRO A 276 8.41 8.01 10.33
CA PRO A 276 8.53 9.46 10.15
C PRO A 276 9.47 9.74 8.98
N GLU A 277 8.90 10.20 7.88
CA GLU A 277 9.58 10.39 6.60
C GLU A 277 9.15 11.70 5.96
N ILE A 278 10.13 12.46 5.50
CA ILE A 278 9.97 13.70 4.75
C ILE A 278 10.65 13.52 3.40
N VAL A 279 9.93 13.78 2.31
CA VAL A 279 10.45 13.72 0.95
C VAL A 279 10.33 15.10 0.31
N LEU A 280 11.46 15.69 -0.05
CA LEU A 280 11.54 16.97 -0.75
C LEU A 280 11.72 16.73 -2.25
N PHE A 281 10.68 16.99 -3.05
CA PHE A 281 10.73 16.91 -4.51
C PHE A 281 11.22 18.24 -5.07
N GLY A 282 12.50 18.34 -5.42
CA GLY A 282 13.15 19.59 -5.84
C GLY A 282 14.25 20.01 -4.88
N HIS A 283 15.46 19.53 -5.13
CA HIS A 283 16.64 19.69 -4.26
C HIS A 283 17.12 21.14 -4.00
N ASP A 284 16.70 22.13 -4.79
CA ASP A 284 17.07 23.55 -4.62
C ASP A 284 15.86 24.44 -4.28
N GLN A 285 14.82 23.87 -3.66
CA GLN A 285 13.72 24.68 -3.11
C GLN A 285 14.24 25.65 -2.04
N ARG A 286 13.84 26.91 -2.16
CA ARG A 286 14.24 28.03 -1.28
C ARG A 286 13.03 28.82 -0.82
N LEU A 287 13.11 29.32 0.40
CA LEU A 287 12.14 30.27 0.94
C LEU A 287 12.44 31.69 0.44
N ASP A 288 11.40 32.50 0.27
CA ASP A 288 11.51 33.94 -0.10
C ASP A 288 12.30 34.71 0.97
N ASP A 289 13.03 35.74 0.56
CA ASP A 289 13.86 36.57 1.47
C ASP A 289 13.03 37.38 2.48
N ARG A 290 11.70 37.39 2.34
CA ARG A 290 10.74 37.97 3.30
C ARG A 290 10.06 36.92 4.16
N PHE A 291 10.46 35.65 4.07
CA PHE A 291 9.85 34.56 4.85
C PHE A 291 9.92 34.86 6.35
N MET A 292 8.77 34.82 7.02
CA MET A 292 8.69 34.98 8.46
C MET A 292 7.58 34.11 9.02
N MET A 293 7.95 33.25 9.96
CA MET A 293 7.05 32.39 10.70
C MET A 293 7.34 32.53 12.19
N VAL A 294 6.32 32.90 12.95
CA VAL A 294 6.36 32.98 14.42
C VAL A 294 5.33 32.00 14.95
N GLY A 295 5.78 31.06 15.76
CA GLY A 295 4.94 30.07 16.43
C GLY A 295 5.34 29.92 17.90
N PRO A 296 4.59 29.11 18.68
CA PRO A 296 4.90 28.86 20.08
C PRO A 296 6.30 28.26 20.24
N GLY A 297 7.22 29.01 20.82
CA GLY A 297 8.60 28.57 21.09
C GLY A 297 9.50 28.43 19.85
N LEU A 298 9.06 28.84 18.65
CA LEU A 298 9.86 28.77 17.43
C LEU A 298 9.59 29.98 16.52
N THR A 299 10.66 30.70 16.17
CA THR A 299 10.64 31.75 15.16
C THR A 299 11.63 31.40 14.06
N VAL A 300 11.19 31.46 12.80
CA VAL A 300 12.04 31.32 11.61
C VAL A 300 11.85 32.56 10.75
N GLN A 301 12.93 33.30 10.52
CA GLN A 301 12.89 34.57 9.80
C GLN A 301 14.04 34.65 8.79
N ALA A 302 13.73 35.04 7.56
CA ALA A 302 14.73 35.37 6.56
C ALA A 302 15.46 36.67 6.92
N THR A 303 16.78 36.69 6.72
CA THR A 303 17.66 37.84 7.03
C THR A 303 17.90 38.74 5.82
N GLY A 304 17.39 38.38 4.63
CA GLY A 304 17.49 39.17 3.40
C GLY A 304 18.78 38.93 2.59
N ASP A 305 19.66 38.04 3.05
CA ASP A 305 20.94 37.68 2.41
C ASP A 305 20.99 36.17 2.05
N GLY A 306 19.83 35.57 1.78
CA GLY A 306 19.71 34.14 1.49
C GLY A 306 19.90 33.23 2.72
N GLN A 307 19.85 33.79 3.92
CA GLN A 307 19.91 33.05 5.19
C GLN A 307 18.60 33.14 5.97
N LEU A 308 18.45 32.21 6.91
CA LEU A 308 17.36 32.13 7.88
C LEU A 308 17.95 32.18 9.28
N LYS A 309 17.40 33.05 10.12
CA LYS A 309 17.59 33.02 11.57
C LYS A 309 16.48 32.18 12.20
N ILE A 310 16.87 31.14 12.92
CA ILE A 310 15.98 30.24 13.66
C ILE A 310 16.20 30.51 15.14
N SER A 311 15.15 30.90 15.87
CA SER A 311 15.16 31.10 17.31
C SER A 311 14.18 30.12 17.95
N LYS A 312 14.69 29.17 18.74
CA LYS A 312 13.89 28.20 19.49
C LYS A 312 13.99 28.53 20.98
N TYR A 313 12.85 28.65 21.63
CA TYR A 313 12.76 28.85 23.07
C TYR A 313 12.41 27.53 23.73
N ASP A 314 13.24 27.09 24.66
CA ASP A 314 13.05 25.84 25.41
C ASP A 314 13.11 26.17 26.91
N HIS A 315 12.05 25.85 27.65
CA HIS A 315 11.97 26.14 29.08
C HIS A 315 13.06 25.43 29.90
N VAL A 316 13.63 24.34 29.38
CA VAL A 316 14.63 23.51 30.07
C VAL A 316 16.04 23.81 29.54
N ALA A 317 16.21 23.84 28.22
CA ALA A 317 17.53 24.00 27.59
C ALA A 317 17.94 25.47 27.35
N GLY A 318 17.05 26.43 27.58
CA GLY A 318 17.25 27.84 27.27
C GLY A 318 17.14 28.15 25.77
N ASP A 319 17.37 29.42 25.43
CA ASP A 319 17.19 29.93 24.07
C ASP A 319 18.30 29.41 23.15
N GLN A 320 17.90 28.84 22.02
CA GLN A 320 18.80 28.38 20.98
C GLN A 320 18.58 29.21 19.71
N VAL A 321 19.65 29.86 19.24
CA VAL A 321 19.64 30.58 17.97
C VAL A 321 20.58 29.88 16.99
N ARG A 322 20.08 29.61 15.79
CA ARG A 322 20.86 29.09 14.66
C ARG A 322 20.65 29.97 13.43
N ILE A 323 21.65 30.02 12.58
CA ILE A 323 21.57 30.64 11.26
C ILE A 323 21.90 29.57 10.24
N CYS A 324 21.09 29.46 9.19
CA CYS A 324 21.31 28.51 8.10
C CYS A 324 20.92 29.13 6.75
N SER A 325 21.20 28.45 5.64
CA SER A 325 20.74 28.93 4.32
C SER A 325 19.21 28.85 4.19
N ASN A 326 18.64 29.63 3.27
CA ASN A 326 17.21 29.61 2.94
C ASN A 326 16.73 28.38 2.15
N ARG A 327 17.59 27.38 1.92
CA ARG A 327 17.21 26.11 1.29
C ARG A 327 16.35 25.29 2.25
N ILE A 328 15.21 24.80 1.77
CA ILE A 328 14.24 24.06 2.60
C ILE A 328 14.87 22.80 3.20
N ALA A 329 15.71 22.08 2.45
CA ALA A 329 16.43 20.91 2.96
C ALA A 329 17.30 21.26 4.19
N VAL A 330 18.03 22.38 4.13
CA VAL A 330 18.91 22.83 5.21
C VAL A 330 18.09 23.33 6.41
N LEU A 331 16.94 23.97 6.18
CA LEU A 331 16.01 24.33 7.24
C LEU A 331 15.50 23.09 7.99
N ILE A 332 15.02 22.06 7.28
CA ILE A 332 14.53 20.81 7.88
C ILE A 332 15.64 20.14 8.70
N GLU A 333 16.85 20.07 8.14
CA GLU A 333 18.02 19.53 8.84
C GLU A 333 18.34 20.31 10.12
N THR A 334 18.34 21.64 10.05
CA THR A 334 18.66 22.50 11.19
C THR A 334 17.60 22.38 12.29
N LEU A 335 16.31 22.41 11.93
CA LEU A 335 15.21 22.22 12.88
C LEU A 335 15.27 20.83 13.53
N GLY A 336 15.53 19.78 12.76
CA GLY A 336 15.70 18.43 13.30
C GLY A 336 16.90 18.31 14.26
N ALA A 337 18.03 18.93 13.94
CA ALA A 337 19.21 18.99 14.80
C ALA A 337 18.97 19.80 16.09
N MET A 338 18.06 20.78 16.06
CA MET A 338 17.58 21.51 17.24
C MET A 338 16.52 20.74 18.06
N GLY A 339 16.27 19.48 17.70
CA GLY A 339 15.34 18.59 18.41
C GLY A 339 13.86 18.88 18.15
N ILE A 340 13.51 19.58 17.07
CA ILE A 340 12.11 19.75 16.67
C ILE A 340 11.57 18.38 16.21
N ARG A 341 10.42 17.98 16.78
CA ARG A 341 9.83 16.67 16.50
C ARG A 341 9.13 16.67 15.14
N TYR A 342 8.93 15.48 14.59
CA TYR A 342 8.29 15.26 13.29
C TYR A 342 6.90 15.91 13.18
N GLY A 343 6.04 15.76 14.20
CA GLY A 343 4.72 16.39 14.22
C GLY A 343 4.78 17.93 14.27
N ASP A 344 5.75 18.49 14.99
CA ASP A 344 5.94 19.94 15.09
C ASP A 344 6.48 20.51 13.77
N LEU A 345 7.36 19.77 13.07
CA LEU A 345 7.80 20.09 11.71
C LEU A 345 6.63 20.10 10.73
N LEU A 346 5.80 19.04 10.75
CA LEU A 346 4.63 18.97 9.89
C LEU A 346 3.70 20.16 10.14
N LYS A 347 3.41 20.48 11.41
CA LYS A 347 2.60 21.64 11.76
C LYS A 347 3.22 22.94 11.24
N PHE A 348 4.52 23.16 11.46
CA PHE A 348 5.22 24.34 10.97
C PHE A 348 5.07 24.52 9.46
N PHE A 349 5.27 23.46 8.68
CA PHE A 349 5.12 23.54 7.22
C PHE A 349 3.65 23.70 6.80
N ARG A 350 2.69 23.09 7.50
CA ARG A 350 1.25 23.33 7.24
C ARG A 350 0.87 24.78 7.47
N ASP A 351 1.31 25.38 8.57
CA ASP A 351 1.05 26.78 8.88
C ASP A 351 1.70 27.71 7.84
N ALA A 352 2.88 27.34 7.32
CA ALA A 352 3.54 28.08 6.24
C ALA A 352 2.81 27.93 4.89
N ASP A 353 2.33 26.73 4.56
CA ASP A 353 1.55 26.44 3.34
C ASP A 353 0.21 27.18 3.35
N ALA A 354 -0.50 27.18 4.48
CA ALA A 354 -1.75 27.92 4.67
C ALA A 354 -1.57 29.44 4.48
N LYS A 355 -0.38 29.96 4.77
CA LYS A 355 0.01 31.36 4.53
C LYS A 355 0.64 31.61 3.16
N GLN A 356 0.71 30.59 2.31
CA GLN A 356 1.32 30.64 0.97
C GLN A 356 2.78 31.09 0.98
N LEU A 357 3.53 30.70 2.02
CA LEU A 357 4.93 31.06 2.21
C LEU A 357 5.91 30.04 1.63
N LEU A 358 5.40 28.92 1.10
CA LEU A 358 6.21 27.87 0.49
C LEU A 358 6.30 28.05 -1.03
N PRO A 359 7.46 27.74 -1.66
CA PRO A 359 7.63 27.83 -3.11
C PRO A 359 6.91 26.70 -3.88
N GLY A 360 6.34 25.73 -3.18
CA GLY A 360 5.73 24.52 -3.73
C GLY A 360 4.71 23.93 -2.78
N GLN A 361 4.03 22.87 -3.23
CA GLN A 361 2.92 22.27 -2.51
C GLN A 361 3.41 21.49 -1.27
N LEU A 362 2.72 21.64 -0.14
CA LEU A 362 2.78 20.67 0.95
C LEU A 362 1.78 19.54 0.72
N ALA A 363 2.24 18.29 0.79
CA ALA A 363 1.39 17.12 0.74
C ALA A 363 1.60 16.25 1.97
N VAL A 364 0.53 15.62 2.46
CA VAL A 364 0.65 14.64 3.52
C VAL A 364 0.00 13.34 3.10
N HIS A 365 0.79 12.27 3.07
CA HIS A 365 0.35 10.93 2.70
C HIS A 365 -0.41 10.87 1.36
N ALA A 366 -0.10 11.80 0.45
CA ALA A 366 -0.61 11.74 -0.92
C ALA A 366 0.00 10.54 -1.62
N ILE A 367 -0.78 9.48 -1.82
CA ILE A 367 -0.41 8.26 -2.55
C ILE A 367 -1.52 7.96 -3.56
N PRO A 368 -1.23 7.22 -4.65
CA PRO A 368 -2.27 6.84 -5.60
C PRO A 368 -3.30 5.95 -4.91
N ASP A 369 -4.58 6.19 -5.15
CA ASP A 369 -5.67 5.44 -4.54
C ASP A 369 -5.80 4.04 -5.18
N PRO A 370 -5.67 2.94 -4.40
CA PRO A 370 -5.86 1.57 -4.90
C PRO A 370 -7.29 1.26 -5.35
N ASN A 371 -8.29 2.04 -4.91
CA ASN A 371 -9.70 1.81 -5.23
C ASN A 371 -10.22 2.76 -6.30
N ARG A 372 -9.36 3.54 -6.95
CA ARG A 372 -9.78 4.47 -7.99
C ARG A 372 -10.35 3.69 -9.18
N ARG A 373 -11.63 3.88 -9.44
CA ARG A 373 -12.35 3.17 -10.50
C ARG A 373 -11.95 3.65 -11.88
N TYR A 374 -11.84 2.70 -12.80
CA TYR A 374 -11.72 2.99 -14.22
C TYR A 374 -13.13 3.09 -14.81
N ASP A 375 -13.60 4.32 -15.02
CA ASP A 375 -14.88 4.57 -15.66
C ASP A 375 -14.76 4.30 -17.16
N ARG A 376 -15.41 3.23 -17.58
CA ARG A 376 -15.63 2.94 -18.99
C ARG A 376 -16.71 3.91 -19.52
N SER A 377 -16.72 4.19 -20.82
CA SER A 377 -17.77 5.01 -21.45
C SER A 377 -19.18 4.52 -21.08
N PRO A 378 -20.21 5.40 -21.08
CA PRO A 378 -21.56 5.04 -20.63
C PRO A 378 -22.07 3.75 -21.30
N GLY A 379 -22.41 2.74 -20.50
CA GLY A 379 -22.89 1.43 -20.97
C GLY A 379 -21.95 0.24 -20.75
N GLN A 380 -20.76 0.48 -20.18
CA GLN A 380 -19.79 -0.58 -19.85
C GLN A 380 -19.64 -0.72 -18.32
N LEU A 381 -19.62 -1.96 -17.80
CA LEU A 381 -19.46 -2.25 -16.36
C LEU A 381 -18.11 -1.76 -15.85
N ALA A 382 -18.00 -1.25 -14.62
CA ALA A 382 -16.69 -0.91 -14.03
C ALA A 382 -15.86 -2.17 -13.76
N LEU A 383 -14.53 -2.03 -13.67
CA LEU A 383 -13.67 -3.11 -13.14
C LEU A 383 -14.20 -3.54 -11.76
N PRO A 384 -14.34 -4.85 -11.48
CA PRO A 384 -14.70 -5.30 -10.15
C PRO A 384 -13.64 -4.81 -9.17
N ASP A 385 -14.08 -4.22 -8.06
CA ASP A 385 -13.20 -3.67 -7.04
C ASP A 385 -12.16 -4.75 -6.66
N GLN A 386 -10.87 -4.47 -6.90
CA GLN A 386 -9.78 -5.21 -6.27
C GLN A 386 -9.74 -4.79 -4.79
N HIS A 387 -10.84 -4.98 -4.06
CA HIS A 387 -10.88 -4.71 -2.63
C HIS A 387 -9.78 -5.54 -1.98
N LEU A 388 -8.68 -4.88 -1.65
CA LEU A 388 -7.77 -5.40 -0.64
C LEU A 388 -8.63 -5.59 0.61
N PRO A 389 -8.63 -6.79 1.23
CA PRO A 389 -9.24 -6.96 2.54
C PRO A 389 -8.80 -5.81 3.45
N GLU A 390 -9.70 -5.28 4.30
CA GLU A 390 -9.42 -4.18 5.23
C GLU A 390 -8.11 -4.33 6.00
N LEU A 391 -7.68 -5.57 6.21
CA LEU A 391 -6.42 -5.94 6.81
C LEU A 391 -5.15 -5.42 6.09
N PHE A 392 -5.26 -5.06 4.82
CA PHE A 392 -4.15 -4.64 3.95
C PHE A 392 -4.36 -3.24 3.35
N ALA A 393 -5.53 -2.65 3.54
CA ALA A 393 -5.75 -1.23 3.32
C ALA A 393 -5.23 -0.50 4.57
N ASP A 394 -4.35 0.48 4.41
CA ASP A 394 -4.14 1.41 5.51
C ASP A 394 -5.45 2.19 5.68
N PRO A 395 -6.03 2.29 6.88
CA PRO A 395 -7.24 3.09 7.10
C PRO A 395 -7.07 4.56 6.65
N SER A 396 -5.82 5.05 6.55
CA SER A 396 -5.51 6.37 5.99
C SER A 396 -5.29 6.43 4.48
N ASP A 397 -5.31 5.31 3.77
CA ASP A 397 -5.34 5.22 2.30
C ASP A 397 -6.77 5.38 1.75
N ARG A 398 -7.81 5.39 2.61
CA ARG A 398 -9.19 5.70 2.24
C ARG A 398 -9.39 7.23 2.22
N PRO A 399 -9.65 7.87 1.07
CA PRO A 399 -9.78 9.33 0.99
C PRO A 399 -10.95 9.90 1.83
N ASP A 400 -12.00 9.12 2.06
CA ASP A 400 -13.29 9.64 2.52
C ASP A 400 -13.89 9.00 3.78
N GLU A 401 -13.45 7.83 4.25
CA GLU A 401 -14.13 7.17 5.39
C GLU A 401 -13.77 7.76 6.76
N TRP A 402 -12.59 8.35 6.92
CA TRP A 402 -12.26 9.12 8.14
C TRP A 402 -12.94 10.49 8.20
N ARG A 403 -13.57 10.96 7.11
CA ARG A 403 -14.26 12.26 7.06
C ARG A 403 -15.66 12.23 7.68
N ASN A 404 -16.31 11.05 7.75
CA ASN A 404 -17.73 10.96 8.11
C ASN A 404 -18.03 10.16 9.40
N ASP A 405 -17.11 9.33 9.90
CA ASP A 405 -17.46 8.34 10.95
C ASP A 405 -16.87 8.65 12.34
N GLY A 406 -16.54 9.91 12.65
CA GLY A 406 -16.37 10.36 14.04
C GLY A 406 -15.43 9.53 14.92
N GLY A 407 -14.36 8.96 14.37
CA GLY A 407 -13.29 8.31 15.15
C GLY A 407 -13.65 6.97 15.83
N GLU A 408 -14.88 6.48 15.75
CA GLU A 408 -15.28 5.19 16.31
C GLU A 408 -16.30 4.48 15.43
N ARG A 409 -15.84 3.49 14.67
CA ARG A 409 -16.48 2.19 14.73
C ARG A 409 -15.56 1.27 15.49
N LEU A 410 -15.74 1.24 16.81
CA LEU A 410 -15.66 -0.03 17.50
C LEU A 410 -16.43 -1.02 16.61
N LEU A 411 -15.79 -2.10 16.20
CA LEU A 411 -16.53 -3.31 15.85
C LEU A 411 -17.59 -3.41 16.94
N ASP A 412 -18.87 -3.29 16.57
CA ASP A 412 -19.93 -3.56 17.51
C ASP A 412 -19.61 -4.95 18.05
N ALA A 413 -19.07 -4.95 19.27
CA ALA A 413 -19.14 -6.08 20.14
C ALA A 413 -20.61 -6.18 20.53
N ALA A 414 -21.45 -6.54 19.56
CA ALA A 414 -22.37 -7.62 19.80
C ALA A 414 -21.47 -8.78 20.22
N ALA A 415 -21.21 -8.85 21.54
CA ALA A 415 -21.12 -10.11 22.20
C ALA A 415 -22.35 -10.88 21.73
N VAL A 416 -22.17 -11.69 20.68
CA VAL A 416 -23.01 -12.83 20.47
C VAL A 416 -22.70 -13.68 21.70
N ASP A 417 -23.54 -13.50 22.73
CA ASP A 417 -23.70 -14.47 23.79
C ASP A 417 -24.20 -15.72 23.07
N ILE A 418 -23.25 -16.50 22.54
CA ILE A 418 -23.51 -17.86 22.07
C ILE A 418 -23.76 -18.64 23.36
N ARG A 419 -24.98 -18.48 23.88
CA ARG A 419 -25.54 -19.49 24.75
C ARG A 419 -25.69 -20.72 23.86
N PRO A 420 -25.15 -21.88 24.26
CA PRO A 420 -25.49 -23.10 23.56
C PRO A 420 -27.01 -23.20 23.54
N GLU A 421 -27.61 -23.39 22.36
CA GLU A 421 -29.01 -23.79 22.27
C GLU A 421 -29.16 -25.04 23.12
N GLU A 422 -30.00 -24.97 24.16
CA GLU A 422 -30.38 -26.15 24.93
C GLU A 422 -31.06 -27.11 23.95
N GLU A 423 -30.40 -28.22 23.64
CA GLU A 423 -31.03 -29.32 22.93
C GLU A 423 -32.30 -29.73 23.71
N PRO A 424 -33.47 -29.84 23.05
CA PRO A 424 -34.69 -30.21 23.75
C PRO A 424 -34.54 -31.60 24.37
N ASN A 425 -34.76 -31.66 25.68
CA ASN A 425 -34.65 -32.88 26.46
C ASN A 425 -35.60 -33.95 25.89
N LEU A 426 -35.25 -35.24 26.07
CA LEU A 426 -35.99 -36.41 25.58
C LEU A 426 -37.52 -36.32 25.77
N PHE A 427 -37.98 -35.67 26.84
CA PHE A 427 -39.40 -35.48 27.15
C PHE A 427 -40.14 -34.46 26.27
N GLN A 428 -39.44 -33.46 25.69
CA GLN A 428 -40.03 -32.53 24.73
C GLN A 428 -40.21 -33.17 23.34
N ARG A 429 -39.35 -34.12 22.96
CA ARG A 429 -39.46 -34.85 21.68
C ARG A 429 -40.58 -35.89 21.64
N VAL A 430 -41.08 -36.34 22.80
CA VAL A 430 -42.17 -37.34 22.88
C VAL A 430 -43.57 -36.69 22.83
N GLY A 431 -43.69 -35.40 23.19
CA GLY A 431 -44.97 -34.67 23.13
C GLY A 431 -45.50 -34.46 21.72
N ASP A 432 -44.62 -34.29 20.73
CA ASP A 432 -44.99 -34.01 19.34
C ASP A 432 -45.39 -35.26 18.53
N TRP A 433 -45.26 -36.47 19.10
CA TRP A 433 -45.67 -37.72 18.43
C TRP A 433 -47.09 -38.20 18.78
N LEU A 434 -47.71 -37.65 19.84
CA LEU A 434 -49.08 -38.01 20.27
C LEU A 434 -50.13 -36.92 19.95
N GLY A 435 -49.74 -35.91 19.16
CA GLY A 435 -50.58 -34.76 18.82
C GLY A 435 -50.91 -34.60 17.33
N ARG A 436 -50.90 -35.67 16.53
CA ARG A 436 -51.46 -35.69 15.16
C ARG A 436 -52.18 -36.98 14.85
#